data_AF-A0A2S6B185-F1
#
_entry.id   AF-A0A2S6B185-F1
#
_cell.length_a   1.000
_cell.length_b   1.000
_cell.length_c   1.000
_cell.angle_alpha   90.00
_cell.angle_beta   90.00
_cell.angle_gamma   90.00
#
_symmetry.space_group_name_H-M   'P 1'
#
loop_
_entity.id
_entity.type
_entity.pdbx_description
1 polymer ?
#
loop_
_entity_poly.entity_id
_entity_poly.type
_entity_poly.pdbx_seq_one_letter_code
_entity_poly.pdbx_strand_id
1 'polypeptide(L)'
;MTPNHPPEPPPAALAAFLRGCERRGAVFAALQCGDTERGDVALAAALRAFRAHAAELPMAAWPARFWSLLVAAPPLRAESPVAQRAPAMQALADIAAPDRAALLLRLAGGLQEEEAAGVLGLSPDDYRAALARACPRDAAGRLDADAWRRLAEAVQTHLRDLPPERLARLARLREEALAGTRMPPAAATPIRPAVPLRMPRRWPWVVLVLLLMAAALAATWWPGAPWATLLQPAPTPVSGVVTLTDPDIRQEALPPAEPPAARFDAEEAARTDRDAPMRADPEAATLVPEADFLAWYIVQRAATAAADVAPESASTPAPPEQSAEAPPAPAVVAPQALHPWEVLTRQRADYAAWQALGDVDRARLRAAAGDFATQPVEAQQALRMRFAALDAMEHRGWRLGPTLGAVWPRLQPMFAYVPEAEREPLLALLRQLDATALDDLAALSQRIPPPERDRFRHELVRVPAGERAAWLHARRER
;
A
#
# COMPACT_ATOMS: atom_id res chain seq x y z
N MET A 1 -33.45 -23.10 25.48
CA MET A 1 -31.98 -23.12 25.31
C MET A 1 -31.71 -23.13 23.81
N THR A 2 -31.54 -21.95 23.22
CA THR A 2 -31.11 -21.81 21.82
C THR A 2 -29.66 -22.26 21.71
N PRO A 3 -29.31 -23.13 20.74
CA PRO A 3 -27.94 -23.61 20.58
C PRO A 3 -27.03 -22.43 20.20
N ASN A 4 -25.96 -22.28 20.98
CA ASN A 4 -24.92 -21.29 20.79
C ASN A 4 -24.15 -21.66 19.52
N HIS A 5 -24.40 -20.96 18.40
CA HIS A 5 -23.59 -21.14 17.19
C HIS A 5 -22.13 -20.77 17.52
N PRO A 6 -21.14 -21.59 17.14
CA PRO A 6 -19.75 -21.18 17.24
C PRO A 6 -19.55 -19.90 16.42
N PRO A 7 -18.75 -18.92 16.89
CA PRO A 7 -18.49 -17.71 16.13
C PRO A 7 -17.88 -18.09 14.78
N GLU A 8 -18.54 -17.68 13.69
CA GLU A 8 -17.97 -17.84 12.34
C GLU A 8 -16.56 -17.24 12.31
N PRO A 9 -15.60 -17.92 11.66
CA PRO A 9 -14.25 -17.39 11.53
C PRO A 9 -14.32 -16.03 10.84
N PRO A 10 -13.59 -15.01 11.34
CA PRO A 10 -13.59 -13.70 10.71
C PRO A 10 -13.16 -13.84 9.23
N PRO A 11 -13.79 -13.08 8.31
CA PRO A 11 -13.41 -13.13 6.90
C PRO A 11 -11.90 -12.93 6.75
N ALA A 12 -11.22 -13.80 6.00
CA ALA A 12 -9.78 -13.72 5.79
C ALA A 12 -9.34 -12.33 5.28
N ALA A 13 -10.21 -11.67 4.49
CA ALA A 13 -10.04 -10.30 4.02
C ALA A 13 -9.98 -9.28 5.17
N LEU A 14 -10.82 -9.41 6.20
CA LEU A 14 -10.80 -8.52 7.37
C LEU A 14 -9.49 -8.67 8.16
N ALA A 15 -9.03 -9.90 8.37
CA ALA A 15 -7.77 -10.16 9.06
C ALA A 15 -6.57 -9.61 8.29
N ALA A 16 -6.57 -9.73 6.94
CA ALA A 16 -5.53 -9.16 6.07
C ALA A 16 -5.53 -7.63 6.09
N PHE A 17 -6.71 -7.01 5.99
CA PHE A 17 -6.87 -5.55 6.08
C PHE A 17 -6.35 -5.01 7.42
N LEU A 18 -6.77 -5.59 8.54
CA LEU A 18 -6.33 -5.15 9.87
C LEU A 18 -4.81 -5.29 10.05
N ARG A 19 -4.22 -6.36 9.52
CA ARG A 19 -2.75 -6.54 9.51
C ARG A 19 -2.04 -5.44 8.72
N GLY A 20 -2.61 -4.97 7.61
CA GLY A 20 -2.07 -3.86 6.82
C GLY A 20 -2.19 -2.48 7.48
N CYS A 21 -3.07 -2.34 8.48
CA CYS A 21 -3.32 -1.08 9.19
C CYS A 21 -2.76 -1.05 10.62
N GLU A 22 -2.52 -2.20 11.26
CA GLU A 22 -2.15 -2.28 12.69
C GLU A 22 -0.90 -1.46 13.03
N ARG A 23 0.14 -1.57 12.21
CA ARG A 23 1.43 -0.92 12.41
C ARG A 23 1.30 0.61 12.33
N ARG A 24 0.63 1.08 11.27
CA ARG A 24 0.38 2.52 11.04
C ARG A 24 -0.54 3.09 12.11
N GLY A 25 -1.59 2.35 12.46
CA GLY A 25 -2.52 2.72 13.52
C GLY A 25 -1.85 2.85 14.89
N ALA A 26 -0.94 1.93 15.23
CA ALA A 26 -0.21 1.94 16.50
C ALA A 26 0.75 3.14 16.62
N VAL A 27 1.47 3.46 15.54
CA VAL A 27 2.36 4.63 15.49
C VAL A 27 1.55 5.93 15.54
N PHE A 28 0.47 6.02 14.75
CA PHE A 28 -0.45 7.16 14.79
C PHE A 28 -0.96 7.40 16.22
N ALA A 29 -1.50 6.35 16.85
CA ALA A 29 -2.09 6.42 18.18
C ALA A 29 -1.06 6.85 19.24
N ALA A 30 0.13 6.23 19.23
CA ALA A 30 1.21 6.54 20.16
C ALA A 30 1.73 7.98 20.00
N LEU A 31 1.90 8.48 18.78
CA LEU A 31 2.36 9.86 18.54
C LEU A 31 1.29 10.89 18.89
N GLN A 32 0.01 10.57 18.66
CA GLN A 32 -1.12 11.45 18.93
C GLN A 32 -1.32 11.70 20.43
N CYS A 33 -1.25 10.65 21.26
CA CYS A 33 -1.40 10.75 22.71
C CYS A 33 -0.05 10.88 23.46
N GLY A 34 1.08 10.63 22.79
CA GLY A 34 2.42 10.68 23.37
C GLY A 34 2.81 9.45 24.20
N ASP A 35 1.99 8.40 24.23
CA ASP A 35 2.19 7.21 25.06
C ASP A 35 1.88 5.94 24.25
N THR A 36 2.86 5.04 24.21
CA THR A 36 2.77 3.79 23.43
C THR A 36 1.68 2.85 23.95
N GLU A 37 1.61 2.64 25.26
CA GLU A 37 0.63 1.71 25.86
C GLU A 37 -0.80 2.25 25.68
N ARG A 38 -0.98 3.55 25.95
CA ARG A 38 -2.27 4.21 25.76
C ARG A 38 -2.71 4.22 24.31
N GLY A 39 -1.75 4.38 23.38
CA GLY A 39 -1.98 4.27 21.94
C GLY A 39 -2.43 2.87 21.53
N ASP A 40 -1.76 1.83 22.02
CA ASP A 40 -2.09 0.43 21.73
C ASP A 40 -3.48 0.06 22.28
N VAL A 41 -3.87 0.57 23.45
CA VAL A 41 -5.23 0.42 24.01
C VAL A 41 -6.29 1.10 23.11
N ALA A 42 -6.00 2.30 22.60
CA ALA A 42 -6.90 3.00 21.67
C ALA A 42 -7.06 2.23 20.36
N LEU A 43 -5.96 1.71 19.82
CA LEU A 43 -5.97 0.87 18.63
C LEU A 43 -6.80 -0.41 18.85
N ALA A 44 -6.61 -1.10 19.96
CA ALA A 44 -7.39 -2.30 20.29
C ALA A 44 -8.90 -2.01 20.39
N ALA A 45 -9.28 -0.84 20.91
CA ALA A 45 -10.68 -0.41 20.93
C ALA A 45 -11.21 -0.12 19.51
N ALA A 46 -10.41 0.54 18.67
CA ALA A 46 -10.78 0.80 17.27
C ALA A 46 -10.90 -0.48 16.44
N LEU A 47 -10.00 -1.47 16.62
CA LEU A 47 -10.07 -2.77 15.97
C LEU A 47 -11.37 -3.52 16.32
N ARG A 48 -11.76 -3.51 17.60
CA ARG A 48 -13.02 -4.10 18.08
C ARG A 48 -14.24 -3.38 17.52
N ALA A 49 -14.24 -2.05 17.54
CA ALA A 49 -15.33 -1.25 16.98
C ALA A 49 -15.45 -1.45 15.47
N PHE A 50 -14.34 -1.50 14.75
CA PHE A 50 -14.31 -1.66 13.30
C PHE A 50 -14.87 -3.02 12.87
N ARG A 51 -14.54 -4.11 13.59
CA ARG A 51 -15.09 -5.43 13.31
C ARG A 51 -16.62 -5.43 13.23
N ALA A 52 -17.30 -4.69 14.11
CA ALA A 52 -18.76 -4.61 14.11
C ALA A 52 -19.31 -3.94 12.85
N HIS A 53 -18.55 -3.03 12.21
CA HIS A 53 -18.97 -2.30 11.02
C HIS A 53 -18.49 -2.95 9.71
N ALA A 54 -17.49 -3.83 9.78
CA ALA A 54 -16.85 -4.40 8.58
C ALA A 54 -17.81 -5.26 7.75
N ALA A 55 -18.82 -5.86 8.36
CA ALA A 55 -19.81 -6.70 7.67
C ALA A 55 -20.84 -5.88 6.86
N GLU A 56 -21.09 -4.62 7.26
CA GLU A 56 -22.12 -3.75 6.67
C GLU A 56 -21.55 -2.83 5.58
N LEU A 57 -20.22 -2.72 5.51
CA LEU A 57 -19.54 -1.78 4.62
C LEU A 57 -18.85 -2.50 3.45
N PRO A 58 -18.90 -1.94 2.23
CA PRO A 58 -18.09 -2.43 1.13
C PRO A 58 -16.60 -2.29 1.47
N MET A 59 -15.78 -3.23 1.01
CA MET A 59 -14.35 -3.29 1.34
C MET A 59 -13.59 -1.99 0.98
N ALA A 60 -14.04 -1.26 -0.05
CA ALA A 60 -13.46 0.03 -0.43
C ALA A 60 -13.64 1.14 0.65
N ALA A 61 -14.68 1.06 1.48
CA ALA A 61 -14.94 2.03 2.55
C ALA A 61 -14.23 1.69 3.87
N TRP A 62 -13.59 0.51 3.95
CA TRP A 62 -12.94 0.02 5.16
C TRP A 62 -11.81 0.93 5.68
N PRO A 63 -10.88 1.43 4.85
CA PRO A 63 -9.81 2.33 5.32
C PRO A 63 -10.38 3.58 6.00
N ALA A 64 -11.26 4.31 5.32
CA ALA A 64 -11.85 5.54 5.85
C ALA A 64 -12.59 5.29 7.18
N ARG A 65 -13.37 4.21 7.26
CA ARG A 65 -14.08 3.87 8.50
C ARG A 65 -13.12 3.51 9.63
N PHE A 66 -12.11 2.69 9.39
CA PHE A 66 -11.11 2.32 10.39
C PHE A 66 -10.43 3.57 10.98
N TRP A 67 -9.95 4.46 10.13
CA TRP A 67 -9.26 5.68 10.56
C TRP A 67 -10.20 6.63 11.31
N SER A 68 -11.47 6.77 10.90
CA SER A 68 -12.46 7.56 11.64
C SER A 68 -12.70 7.04 13.07
N LEU A 69 -12.75 5.71 13.24
CA LEU A 69 -12.95 5.07 14.55
C LEU A 69 -11.71 5.22 15.43
N LEU A 70 -10.52 5.14 14.82
CA LEU A 70 -9.26 5.33 15.54
C LEU A 70 -9.12 6.77 16.03
N VAL A 71 -9.33 7.78 15.17
CA VAL A 71 -9.27 9.20 15.57
C VAL A 71 -10.30 9.52 16.65
N ALA A 72 -11.51 8.95 16.56
CA ALA A 72 -12.57 9.17 17.53
C ALA A 72 -12.28 8.53 18.91
N ALA A 73 -11.26 7.66 19.01
CA ALA A 73 -10.96 6.90 20.22
C ALA A 73 -10.67 7.85 21.41
N PRO A 74 -11.40 7.72 22.54
CA PRO A 74 -11.25 8.59 23.70
C PRO A 74 -9.82 8.74 24.25
N PRO A 75 -8.96 7.68 24.27
CA PRO A 75 -7.61 7.82 24.80
C PRO A 75 -6.72 8.78 24.00
N LEU A 76 -7.07 9.09 22.75
CA LEU A 76 -6.31 9.97 21.86
C LEU A 76 -6.67 11.46 21.96
N ARG A 77 -7.74 11.80 22.68
CA ARG A 77 -8.23 13.19 22.80
C ARG A 77 -7.39 14.05 23.77
N ALA A 78 -6.64 13.40 24.64
CA ALA A 78 -5.79 14.06 25.63
C ALA A 78 -4.36 13.56 25.49
N GLU A 79 -3.42 14.49 25.52
CA GLU A 79 -1.99 14.21 25.57
C GLU A 79 -1.62 13.65 26.95
N SER A 80 -0.75 12.63 26.96
CA SER A 80 -0.24 12.06 28.20
C SER A 80 0.72 13.05 28.87
N PRO A 81 0.60 13.29 30.18
CA PRO A 81 1.55 14.14 30.90
C PRO A 81 2.97 13.55 30.97
N VAL A 82 3.14 12.28 30.62
CA VAL A 82 4.43 11.55 30.60
C VAL A 82 4.86 11.28 29.16
N ALA A 83 4.43 12.10 28.20
CA ALA A 83 4.73 11.89 26.80
C ALA A 83 6.24 11.87 26.54
N GLN A 84 6.77 10.72 26.15
CA GLN A 84 8.17 10.56 25.76
C GLN A 84 8.24 10.43 24.24
N ARG A 85 8.79 11.46 23.59
CA ARG A 85 9.04 11.48 22.14
C ARG A 85 10.54 11.54 21.90
N ALA A 86 10.98 10.92 20.80
CA ALA A 86 12.35 11.11 20.35
C ALA A 86 12.58 12.60 20.00
N PRO A 87 13.83 13.10 20.09
CA PRO A 87 14.13 14.51 19.83
C PRO A 87 13.62 15.03 18.47
N ALA A 88 13.70 14.21 17.42
CA ALA A 88 13.22 14.56 16.08
C ALA A 88 11.67 14.68 15.97
N MET A 89 10.94 14.10 16.93
CA MET A 89 9.48 14.13 17.02
C MET A 89 8.98 15.05 18.15
N GLN A 90 9.88 15.75 18.84
CA GLN A 90 9.55 16.68 19.92
C GLN A 90 8.61 17.78 19.43
N ALA A 91 8.78 18.24 18.19
CA ALA A 91 7.95 19.26 17.55
C ALA A 91 6.45 18.90 17.51
N LEU A 92 6.08 17.62 17.60
CA LEU A 92 4.68 17.21 17.68
C LEU A 92 4.02 17.58 19.01
N ALA A 93 4.80 17.76 20.09
CA ALA A 93 4.28 18.11 21.42
C ALA A 93 3.62 19.49 21.43
N ASP A 94 4.19 20.43 20.67
CA ASP A 94 3.76 21.83 20.66
C ASP A 94 2.55 22.07 19.74
N ILE A 95 2.18 21.08 18.92
CA ILE A 95 1.06 21.16 17.99
C ILE A 95 -0.24 20.81 18.72
N ALA A 96 -1.29 21.61 18.52
CA ALA A 96 -2.62 21.30 19.05
C ALA A 96 -3.11 19.91 18.60
N ALA A 97 -3.72 19.15 19.50
CA ALA A 97 -4.20 17.78 19.23
C ALA A 97 -4.97 17.59 17.90
N PRO A 98 -5.93 18.47 17.49
CA PRO A 98 -6.62 18.30 16.21
C PRO A 98 -5.71 18.53 15.00
N ASP A 99 -4.83 19.54 15.04
CA ASP A 99 -3.89 19.85 13.96
C ASP A 99 -2.81 18.76 13.84
N ARG A 100 -2.39 18.19 14.98
CA ARG A 100 -1.49 17.04 15.06
C ARG A 100 -2.11 15.79 14.44
N ALA A 101 -3.40 15.55 14.68
CA ALA A 101 -4.09 14.41 14.07
C ALA A 101 -4.13 14.55 12.54
N ALA A 102 -4.41 15.75 12.01
CA ALA A 102 -4.39 16.03 10.58
C ALA A 102 -3.02 15.72 9.96
N LEU A 103 -1.95 16.14 10.63
CA LEU A 103 -0.57 15.87 10.21
C LEU A 103 -0.22 14.37 10.26
N LEU A 104 -0.54 13.68 11.35
CA LEU A 104 -0.20 12.27 11.53
C LEU A 104 -0.99 11.35 10.59
N LEU A 105 -2.20 11.72 10.16
CA LEU A 105 -2.91 10.97 9.11
C LEU A 105 -2.16 10.96 7.78
N ARG A 106 -1.42 12.03 7.45
CA ARG A 106 -0.53 12.09 6.27
C ARG A 106 0.74 11.29 6.50
N LEU A 107 1.43 11.54 7.62
CA LEU A 107 2.77 10.98 7.86
C LEU A 107 2.73 9.51 8.28
N ALA A 108 1.92 9.14 9.26
CA ALA A 108 1.83 7.76 9.76
C ALA A 108 0.73 6.97 9.05
N GLY A 109 -0.40 7.61 8.76
CA GLY A 109 -1.53 6.98 8.07
C GLY A 109 -1.28 6.76 6.58
N GLY A 110 -0.55 7.66 5.91
CA GLY A 110 -0.32 7.63 4.47
C GLY A 110 -1.58 7.94 3.65
N LEU A 111 -2.57 8.62 4.25
CA LEU A 111 -3.83 8.97 3.59
C LEU A 111 -3.63 10.15 2.64
N GLN A 112 -4.42 10.22 1.57
CA GLN A 112 -4.49 11.42 0.75
C GLN A 112 -5.25 12.54 1.46
N GLU A 113 -5.08 13.78 0.99
CA GLU A 113 -5.65 14.97 1.62
C GLU A 113 -7.17 14.88 1.76
N GLU A 114 -7.86 14.49 0.69
CA GLU A 114 -9.32 14.33 0.64
C GLU A 114 -9.81 13.22 1.59
N GLU A 115 -9.11 12.09 1.62
CA GLU A 115 -9.42 10.97 2.51
C GLU A 115 -9.21 11.35 3.98
N ALA A 116 -8.12 12.03 4.30
CA ALA A 116 -7.81 12.47 5.65
C ALA A 116 -8.78 13.55 6.14
N ALA A 117 -9.20 14.48 5.27
CA ALA A 117 -10.26 15.44 5.56
C ALA A 117 -11.58 14.73 5.90
N GLY A 118 -11.97 13.73 5.08
CA GLY A 118 -13.16 12.91 5.32
C GLY A 118 -13.10 12.13 6.63
N VAL A 119 -11.94 11.58 7.00
CA VAL A 119 -11.71 10.87 8.27
C VAL A 119 -11.91 11.79 9.48
N LEU A 120 -11.49 13.05 9.38
CA LEU A 120 -11.66 14.05 10.44
C LEU A 120 -13.04 14.72 10.44
N GLY A 121 -13.85 14.50 9.40
CA GLY A 121 -15.12 15.20 9.21
C GLY A 121 -14.93 16.70 8.91
N LEU A 122 -13.82 17.07 8.28
CA LEU A 122 -13.48 18.44 7.92
C LEU A 122 -13.70 18.70 6.43
N SER A 123 -13.94 19.95 6.05
CA SER A 123 -13.85 20.36 4.64
C SER A 123 -12.38 20.30 4.17
N PRO A 124 -12.12 20.15 2.85
CA PRO A 124 -10.75 20.21 2.31
C PRO A 124 -10.01 21.50 2.68
N ASP A 125 -10.73 22.63 2.77
CA ASP A 125 -10.14 23.93 3.12
C ASP A 125 -9.74 23.98 4.60
N ASP A 126 -10.62 23.51 5.49
CA ASP A 126 -10.33 23.44 6.93
C ASP A 126 -9.18 22.47 7.22
N TYR A 127 -9.11 21.38 6.47
CA TYR A 127 -8.02 20.42 6.57
C TYR A 127 -6.68 21.02 6.13
N ARG A 128 -6.63 21.74 5.00
CA ARG A 128 -5.43 22.48 4.57
C ARG A 128 -5.01 23.53 5.59
N ALA A 129 -5.96 24.23 6.19
CA ALA A 129 -5.69 25.19 7.25
C ALA A 129 -5.11 24.51 8.51
N ALA A 130 -5.62 23.34 8.90
CA ALA A 130 -5.08 22.54 10.00
C ALA A 130 -3.64 22.06 9.72
N LEU A 131 -3.36 21.58 8.50
CA LEU A 131 -2.00 21.24 8.10
C LEU A 131 -1.05 22.45 8.15
N ALA A 132 -1.48 23.61 7.66
CA ALA A 132 -0.66 24.83 7.67
C ALA A 132 -0.32 25.33 9.10
N ARG A 133 -1.17 25.02 10.09
CA ARG A 133 -0.90 25.26 11.52
C ARG A 133 0.01 24.19 12.13
N ALA A 134 -0.06 22.95 11.66
CA ALA A 134 0.76 21.84 12.14
C ALA A 134 2.18 21.80 11.56
N CYS A 135 2.41 22.41 10.39
CA CYS A 135 3.74 22.39 9.76
C CYS A 135 4.81 23.10 10.61
N PRO A 136 6.02 22.51 10.76
CA PRO A 136 7.13 23.15 11.46
C PRO A 136 7.49 24.52 10.88
N ARG A 137 7.86 25.45 11.77
CA ARG A 137 8.26 26.81 11.41
C ARG A 137 9.66 27.13 11.89
N ASP A 138 10.38 27.93 11.12
CA ASP A 138 11.69 28.46 11.50
C ASP A 138 11.57 29.54 12.59
N ALA A 139 12.70 29.99 13.14
CA ALA A 139 12.73 31.05 14.15
C ALA A 139 12.15 32.40 13.66
N ALA A 140 11.99 32.57 12.34
CA ALA A 140 11.37 33.73 11.72
C ALA A 140 9.86 33.53 11.43
N GLY A 141 9.28 32.39 11.85
CA GLY A 141 7.86 32.07 11.67
C GLY A 141 7.48 31.60 10.26
N ARG A 142 8.44 31.39 9.35
CA ARG A 142 8.21 30.83 8.01
C ARG A 142 8.19 29.31 8.06
N LEU A 143 7.59 28.68 7.04
CA LEU A 143 7.56 27.22 6.92
C LEU A 143 8.98 26.65 6.75
N ASP A 144 9.35 25.69 7.59
CA ASP A 144 10.66 25.03 7.56
C ASP A 144 10.56 23.67 6.84
N ALA A 145 11.02 23.64 5.59
CA ALA A 145 11.03 22.43 4.77
C ALA A 145 12.00 21.36 5.28
N ASP A 146 13.08 21.74 5.97
CA ASP A 146 14.08 20.81 6.49
C ASP A 146 13.58 20.14 7.77
N ALA A 147 12.98 20.91 8.68
CA ALA A 147 12.32 20.38 9.86
C ALA A 147 11.15 19.47 9.48
N TRP A 148 10.37 19.84 8.45
CA TRP A 148 9.36 18.97 7.89
C TRP A 148 9.94 17.62 7.42
N ARG A 149 11.00 17.65 6.60
CA ARG A 149 11.65 16.43 6.08
C ARG A 149 12.17 15.54 7.21
N ARG A 150 12.86 16.12 8.20
CA ARG A 150 13.36 15.39 9.37
C ARG A 150 12.23 14.74 10.17
N LEU A 151 11.12 15.47 10.37
CA LEU A 151 9.95 14.93 11.08
C LEU A 151 9.33 13.76 10.30
N ALA A 152 9.12 13.93 8.99
CA ALA A 152 8.57 12.87 8.13
C ALA A 152 9.46 11.62 8.13
N GLU A 153 10.77 11.80 7.96
CA GLU A 153 11.75 10.71 7.99
C GLU A 153 11.81 10.01 9.36
N ALA A 154 11.74 10.76 10.45
CA ALA A 154 11.68 10.20 11.80
C ALA A 154 10.42 9.36 12.02
N VAL A 155 9.26 9.82 11.53
CA VAL A 155 8.01 9.06 11.61
C VAL A 155 8.07 7.79 10.75
N GLN A 156 8.62 7.87 9.52
CA GLN A 156 8.79 6.70 8.65
C GLN A 156 9.79 5.68 9.20
N THR A 157 10.90 6.16 9.79
CA THR A 157 11.89 5.31 10.46
C THR A 157 11.27 4.65 11.68
N HIS A 158 10.55 5.40 12.51
CA HIS A 158 9.83 4.83 13.65
C HIS A 158 8.77 3.83 13.21
N LEU A 159 8.09 4.07 12.08
CA LEU A 159 7.20 3.10 11.49
C LEU A 159 7.98 1.85 11.08
N ARG A 160 9.12 1.93 10.40
CA ARG A 160 9.93 0.79 9.90
C ARG A 160 10.65 0.00 11.00
N ASP A 161 10.98 0.63 12.12
CA ASP A 161 11.84 0.03 13.15
C ASP A 161 11.05 -0.28 14.44
N LEU A 162 9.79 -0.74 14.31
CA LEU A 162 8.98 -1.16 15.46
C LEU A 162 9.63 -2.38 16.14
N PRO A 163 9.79 -2.37 17.48
CA PRO A 163 10.33 -3.52 18.20
C PRO A 163 9.52 -4.79 17.96
N PRO A 164 10.16 -5.97 17.81
CA PRO A 164 9.48 -7.22 17.53
C PRO A 164 8.50 -7.62 18.64
N GLU A 165 8.82 -7.30 19.91
CA GLU A 165 7.93 -7.51 21.05
C GLU A 165 6.62 -6.73 20.93
N ARG A 166 6.70 -5.48 20.44
CA ARG A 166 5.54 -4.64 20.20
C ARG A 166 4.71 -5.17 19.05
N LEU A 167 5.33 -5.62 17.95
CA LEU A 167 4.62 -6.28 16.85
C LEU A 167 3.87 -7.54 17.33
N ALA A 168 4.50 -8.37 18.15
CA ALA A 168 3.86 -9.54 18.75
C ALA A 168 2.69 -9.18 19.67
N ARG A 169 2.77 -8.03 20.38
CA ARG A 169 1.64 -7.51 21.17
C ARG A 169 0.49 -7.03 20.28
N LEU A 170 0.78 -6.28 19.21
CA LEU A 170 -0.22 -5.80 18.26
C LEU A 170 -0.96 -6.97 17.59
N ALA A 171 -0.23 -8.02 17.20
CA ALA A 171 -0.81 -9.24 16.64
C ALA A 171 -1.79 -9.91 17.62
N ARG A 172 -1.43 -10.00 18.91
CA ARG A 172 -2.32 -10.51 19.97
C ARG A 172 -3.58 -9.66 20.14
N LEU A 173 -3.44 -8.33 20.18
CA LEU A 173 -4.58 -7.41 20.30
C LEU A 173 -5.55 -7.53 19.10
N ARG A 174 -5.03 -7.74 17.89
CA ARG A 174 -5.82 -8.00 16.69
C ARG A 174 -6.57 -9.34 16.80
N GLU A 175 -5.89 -10.40 17.23
CA GLU A 175 -6.50 -11.72 17.42
C GLU A 175 -7.60 -11.70 18.47
N GLU A 176 -7.40 -11.00 19.59
CA GLU A 176 -8.46 -10.77 20.60
C GLU A 176 -9.65 -9.99 20.03
N ALA A 177 -9.40 -8.92 19.27
CA ALA A 177 -10.46 -8.16 18.63
C ALA A 177 -11.27 -9.00 17.61
N LEU A 178 -10.58 -9.87 16.86
CA LEU A 178 -11.16 -10.79 15.88
C LEU A 178 -11.84 -12.00 16.53
N ALA A 179 -11.38 -12.47 17.69
CA ALA A 179 -12.03 -13.52 18.46
C ALA A 179 -13.34 -13.04 19.10
N GLY A 180 -13.48 -11.72 19.32
CA GLY A 180 -14.71 -11.12 19.86
C GLY A 180 -14.83 -11.31 21.35
N THR A 181 -13.73 -11.70 21.99
CA THR A 181 -13.56 -11.66 23.42
C THR A 181 -13.72 -10.21 23.84
N ARG A 182 -14.91 -9.88 24.39
CA ARG A 182 -15.05 -8.70 25.23
C ARG A 182 -14.14 -8.93 26.42
N MET A 183 -12.92 -8.40 26.36
CA MET A 183 -12.10 -8.31 27.55
C MET A 183 -12.94 -7.54 28.58
N PRO A 184 -13.19 -8.09 29.78
CA PRO A 184 -13.87 -7.35 30.82
C PRO A 184 -13.10 -6.04 31.00
N PRO A 185 -13.79 -4.89 31.17
CA PRO A 185 -13.09 -3.63 31.42
C PRO A 185 -12.08 -3.90 32.52
N ALA A 186 -10.81 -3.59 32.26
CA ALA A 186 -9.75 -3.70 33.25
C ALA A 186 -10.30 -3.08 34.53
N ALA A 187 -10.41 -3.90 35.58
CA ALA A 187 -10.95 -3.48 36.85
C ALA A 187 -10.22 -2.19 37.22
N ALA A 188 -10.95 -1.07 37.15
CA ALA A 188 -10.41 0.22 37.49
C ALA A 188 -9.87 0.07 38.91
N THR A 189 -8.55 0.10 39.05
CA THR A 189 -7.92 0.18 40.37
C THR A 189 -8.57 1.39 41.02
N PRO A 190 -9.24 1.26 42.18
CA PRO A 190 -9.99 2.37 42.75
C PRO A 190 -9.01 3.50 43.01
N ILE A 191 -9.12 4.55 42.19
CA ILE A 191 -8.47 5.83 42.46
C ILE A 191 -9.03 6.26 43.81
N ARG A 192 -8.14 6.32 44.79
CA ARG A 192 -8.40 6.81 46.15
C ARG A 192 -9.25 8.09 46.02
N PRO A 193 -10.44 8.18 46.63
CA PRO A 193 -11.30 9.32 46.41
C PRO A 193 -10.57 10.58 46.89
N ALA A 194 -10.29 11.47 45.95
CA ALA A 194 -9.92 12.84 46.26
C ALA A 194 -11.06 13.43 47.09
N VAL A 195 -10.71 14.03 48.22
CA VAL A 195 -11.64 14.67 49.15
C VAL A 195 -12.59 15.58 48.36
N PRO A 196 -13.92 15.38 48.42
CA PRO A 196 -14.83 16.20 47.64
C PRO A 196 -14.81 17.62 48.20
N LEU A 197 -14.31 18.57 47.41
CA LEU A 197 -14.61 19.97 47.60
C LEU A 197 -16.12 20.16 47.40
N ARG A 198 -16.82 20.52 48.48
CA ARG A 198 -18.26 20.84 48.46
C ARG A 198 -18.48 22.07 47.59
N MET A 199 -19.17 21.92 46.46
CA MET A 199 -19.74 23.02 45.69
C MET A 199 -21.24 23.14 45.96
N PRO A 200 -21.81 24.37 45.96
CA PRO A 200 -23.19 24.61 46.36
C PRO A 200 -24.21 24.11 45.32
N ARG A 201 -25.30 23.57 45.87
CA ARG A 201 -26.41 22.86 45.24
C ARG A 201 -27.22 23.74 44.27
N ARG A 202 -26.93 23.68 42.96
CA ARG A 202 -27.81 24.20 41.88
C ARG A 202 -28.65 23.11 41.19
N TRP A 203 -28.98 22.05 41.93
CA TRP A 203 -29.78 20.92 41.45
C TRP A 203 -31.23 21.25 41.01
N PRO A 204 -31.97 22.22 41.60
CA PRO A 204 -33.36 22.42 41.19
C PRO A 204 -33.49 23.01 39.78
N TRP A 205 -32.50 23.79 39.32
CA TRP A 205 -32.50 24.36 37.97
C TRP A 205 -32.23 23.32 36.88
N VAL A 206 -31.38 22.33 37.17
CA VAL A 206 -31.11 21.24 36.23
C VAL A 206 -32.35 20.38 36.05
N VAL A 207 -33.07 20.06 37.13
CA VAL A 207 -34.33 19.29 37.06
C VAL A 207 -35.41 20.07 36.31
N LEU A 208 -35.52 21.39 36.52
CA LEU A 208 -36.46 22.24 35.80
C LEU A 208 -36.19 22.26 34.29
N VAL A 209 -34.93 22.43 33.89
CA VAL A 209 -34.54 22.44 32.46
C VAL A 209 -34.78 21.09 31.81
N LEU A 210 -34.51 19.99 32.53
CA LEU A 210 -34.73 18.63 32.03
C LEU A 210 -36.22 18.33 31.82
N LEU A 211 -37.08 18.83 32.73
CA LEU A 211 -38.52 18.69 32.64
C LEU A 211 -39.11 19.55 31.50
N LEU A 212 -38.54 20.74 31.27
CA LEU A 212 -38.91 21.63 30.17
C LEU A 212 -38.48 21.06 28.80
N MET A 213 -37.29 20.46 28.72
CA MET A 213 -36.86 19.71 27.52
C MET A 213 -37.74 18.49 27.24
N ALA A 214 -38.13 17.74 28.27
CA ALA A 214 -39.03 16.59 28.09
C ALA A 214 -40.41 17.02 27.60
N ALA A 215 -40.94 18.15 28.12
CA ALA A 215 -42.21 18.72 27.65
C ALA A 215 -42.12 19.24 26.20
N ALA A 216 -41.00 19.88 25.82
CA ALA A 216 -40.76 20.32 24.44
C ALA A 216 -40.64 19.14 23.47
N LEU A 217 -40.02 18.04 23.89
CA LEU A 217 -39.90 16.81 23.10
C LEU A 217 -41.24 16.05 22.98
N ALA A 218 -42.11 16.13 23.99
CA ALA A 218 -43.46 15.58 23.89
C ALA A 218 -44.34 16.41 22.92
N ALA A 219 -44.14 17.73 22.88
CA ALA A 219 -44.85 18.61 21.96
C ALA A 219 -44.47 18.41 20.48
N THR A 220 -43.32 17.78 20.19
CA THR A 220 -42.93 17.47 18.80
C THR A 220 -43.68 16.31 18.17
N TRP A 221 -44.39 15.51 18.97
CA TRP A 221 -45.16 14.34 18.50
C TRP A 221 -46.68 14.58 18.47
N TRP A 222 -47.14 15.83 18.70
CA TRP A 222 -48.57 16.17 18.71
C TRP A 222 -49.10 16.43 17.29
N PRO A 223 -50.08 15.65 16.79
CA PRO A 223 -50.65 15.85 15.46
C PRO A 223 -51.45 17.17 15.43
N GLY A 224 -51.04 18.11 14.56
CA GLY A 224 -51.67 19.42 14.38
C GLY A 224 -50.88 20.63 14.88
N ALA A 225 -49.60 20.46 15.25
CA ALA A 225 -48.79 21.56 15.74
C ALA A 225 -48.37 22.57 14.63
N PRO A 226 -48.46 23.89 14.89
CA PRO A 226 -48.31 24.93 13.86
C PRO A 226 -46.89 25.10 13.30
N TRP A 227 -45.89 24.45 13.91
CA TRP A 227 -44.49 24.47 13.47
C TRP A 227 -44.14 23.31 12.51
N ALA A 228 -45.06 22.36 12.29
CA ALA A 228 -44.87 21.25 11.34
C ALA A 228 -44.77 21.74 9.87
N THR A 229 -45.38 22.88 9.55
CA THR A 229 -45.29 23.52 8.22
C THR A 229 -43.97 24.24 7.98
N LEU A 230 -43.21 24.57 9.04
CA LEU A 230 -41.89 25.20 8.93
C LEU A 230 -40.75 24.20 8.71
N LEU A 231 -41.02 22.91 8.92
CA LEU A 231 -40.07 21.80 8.69
C LEU A 231 -40.32 21.07 7.37
N GLN A 232 -41.24 21.56 6.54
CA GLN A 232 -41.40 21.04 5.18
C GLN A 232 -40.21 21.49 4.32
N PRO A 233 -39.43 20.55 3.76
CA PRO A 233 -38.30 20.91 2.91
C PRO A 233 -38.80 21.65 1.66
N ALA A 234 -38.10 22.73 1.29
CA ALA A 234 -38.42 23.51 0.10
C ALA A 234 -38.27 22.65 -1.18
N PRO A 235 -39.14 22.81 -2.19
CA PRO A 235 -38.98 22.12 -3.45
C PRO A 235 -37.72 22.62 -4.15
N THR A 236 -36.74 21.73 -4.35
CA THR A 236 -35.49 22.03 -5.05
C THR A 236 -35.72 22.09 -6.56
N PRO A 237 -35.15 23.08 -7.26
CA PRO A 237 -35.23 23.16 -8.72
C PRO A 237 -34.42 22.04 -9.37
N VAL A 238 -35.01 21.47 -10.42
CA VAL A 238 -34.50 20.37 -11.23
C VAL A 238 -33.16 20.77 -11.86
N SER A 239 -32.08 20.10 -11.46
CA SER A 239 -30.84 20.01 -12.23
C SER A 239 -30.26 18.61 -12.01
N GLY A 240 -30.19 17.85 -13.10
CA GLY A 240 -30.07 16.39 -13.12
C GLY A 240 -28.70 15.88 -12.69
N VAL A 241 -28.51 15.73 -11.37
CA VAL A 241 -27.60 14.74 -10.81
C VAL A 241 -28.46 13.82 -9.94
N VAL A 242 -28.67 12.60 -10.42
CA VAL A 242 -29.41 11.57 -9.68
C VAL A 242 -28.49 11.06 -8.58
N THR A 243 -28.53 11.67 -7.40
CA THR A 243 -28.00 11.06 -6.17
C THR A 243 -28.99 9.98 -5.74
N LEU A 244 -28.71 8.72 -6.12
CA LEU A 244 -29.42 7.55 -5.60
C LEU A 244 -29.11 7.43 -4.11
N THR A 245 -30.04 7.86 -3.27
CA THR A 245 -30.04 7.55 -1.83
C THR A 245 -30.61 6.14 -1.61
N ASP A 246 -30.04 5.39 -0.67
CA ASP A 246 -30.34 3.97 -0.37
C ASP A 246 -31.83 3.55 -0.33
N PRO A 247 -32.81 4.36 0.14
CA PRO A 247 -34.23 3.95 0.07
C PRO A 247 -34.82 3.86 -1.35
N ASP A 248 -34.14 4.37 -2.38
CA ASP A 248 -34.57 4.24 -3.78
C ASP A 248 -33.97 3.02 -4.50
N ILE A 249 -33.02 2.30 -3.88
CA ILE A 249 -32.45 1.07 -4.43
C ILE A 249 -33.32 -0.11 -3.96
N ARG A 250 -34.31 -0.47 -4.78
CA ARG A 250 -35.05 -1.72 -4.59
C ARG A 250 -34.16 -2.90 -4.95
N GLN A 251 -33.66 -3.59 -3.95
CA GLN A 251 -33.01 -4.90 -4.15
C GLN A 251 -34.10 -5.95 -4.35
N GLU A 252 -34.34 -6.31 -5.60
CA GLU A 252 -35.15 -7.46 -5.94
C GLU A 252 -34.22 -8.66 -6.11
N ALA A 253 -34.51 -9.75 -5.39
CA ALA A 253 -33.79 -10.99 -5.60
C ALA A 253 -34.04 -11.44 -7.04
N LEU A 254 -32.99 -11.43 -7.86
CA LEU A 254 -33.06 -11.93 -9.22
C LEU A 254 -33.62 -13.36 -9.16
N PRO A 255 -34.61 -13.70 -10.01
CA PRO A 255 -35.04 -15.08 -10.13
C PRO A 255 -33.83 -15.97 -10.41
N PRO A 256 -33.84 -17.24 -9.95
CA PRO A 256 -32.73 -18.16 -10.17
C PRO A 256 -32.33 -18.11 -11.64
N ALA A 257 -31.05 -17.83 -11.90
CA ALA A 257 -30.55 -17.50 -13.23
C ALA A 257 -31.11 -18.49 -14.25
N GLU A 258 -32.00 -17.99 -15.11
CA GLU A 258 -32.47 -18.78 -16.23
C GLU A 258 -31.24 -19.19 -17.06
N PRO A 259 -31.20 -20.42 -17.57
CA PRO A 259 -30.12 -20.83 -18.45
C PRO A 259 -30.05 -19.80 -19.60
N PRO A 260 -28.84 -19.33 -19.97
CA PRO A 260 -28.70 -18.28 -20.96
C PRO A 260 -29.43 -18.67 -22.25
N ALA A 261 -30.19 -17.74 -22.82
CA ALA A 261 -31.06 -17.95 -23.98
C ALA A 261 -30.33 -18.60 -25.16
N ALA A 262 -29.02 -18.33 -25.28
CA ALA A 262 -28.08 -19.12 -26.04
C ALA A 262 -26.74 -19.13 -25.30
N ARG A 263 -26.06 -20.27 -25.34
CA ARG A 263 -24.62 -20.32 -25.04
C ARG A 263 -23.91 -20.17 -26.37
N PHE A 264 -22.79 -19.46 -26.38
CA PHE A 264 -21.84 -19.60 -27.47
C PHE A 264 -21.54 -21.09 -27.61
N ASP A 265 -21.73 -21.64 -28.80
CA ASP A 265 -21.25 -22.97 -29.07
C ASP A 265 -19.71 -22.98 -28.92
N ALA A 266 -19.13 -24.18 -28.80
CA ALA A 266 -17.69 -24.30 -28.56
C ALA A 266 -16.86 -23.62 -29.66
N GLU A 267 -17.40 -23.50 -30.87
CA GLU A 267 -16.73 -22.92 -32.02
C GLU A 267 -16.76 -21.38 -31.99
N GLU A 268 -17.89 -20.78 -31.65
CA GLU A 268 -18.08 -19.34 -31.44
C GLU A 268 -17.31 -18.86 -30.20
N ALA A 269 -17.30 -19.67 -29.12
CA ALA A 269 -16.51 -19.41 -27.92
C ALA A 269 -15.00 -19.43 -28.22
N ALA A 270 -14.54 -20.41 -29.02
CA ALA A 270 -13.14 -20.46 -29.46
C ALA A 270 -12.78 -19.28 -30.39
N ARG A 271 -13.71 -18.85 -31.27
CA ARG A 271 -13.51 -17.69 -32.17
C ARG A 271 -13.42 -16.36 -31.43
N THR A 272 -14.13 -16.21 -30.31
CA THR A 272 -14.18 -14.96 -29.53
C THR A 272 -13.19 -14.92 -28.37
N ASP A 273 -12.42 -15.99 -28.20
CA ASP A 273 -11.45 -16.12 -27.12
C ASP A 273 -10.23 -15.23 -27.34
N ARG A 274 -10.16 -14.14 -26.57
CA ARG A 274 -9.06 -13.18 -26.58
C ARG A 274 -7.69 -13.83 -26.30
N ASP A 275 -7.66 -14.91 -25.53
CA ASP A 275 -6.43 -15.58 -25.10
C ASP A 275 -6.08 -16.80 -25.97
N ALA A 276 -6.86 -17.07 -27.04
CA ALA A 276 -6.58 -18.12 -28.02
C ALA A 276 -5.15 -18.07 -28.59
N PRO A 277 -4.59 -16.94 -29.05
CA PRO A 277 -3.23 -16.92 -29.61
C PRO A 277 -2.18 -17.31 -28.57
N MET A 278 -2.35 -16.90 -27.30
CA MET A 278 -1.47 -17.28 -26.20
C MET A 278 -1.48 -18.80 -25.94
N ARG A 279 -2.66 -19.44 -26.06
CA ARG A 279 -2.81 -20.89 -25.84
C ARG A 279 -2.44 -21.74 -27.06
N ALA A 280 -2.56 -21.18 -28.25
CA ALA A 280 -2.25 -21.87 -29.50
C ALA A 280 -0.75 -21.92 -29.82
N ASP A 281 0.07 -21.08 -29.17
CA ASP A 281 1.51 -21.01 -29.37
C ASP A 281 2.24 -22.04 -28.48
N PRO A 282 2.72 -23.18 -29.04
CA PRO A 282 3.38 -24.23 -28.27
C PRO A 282 4.76 -23.81 -27.76
N GLU A 283 5.44 -22.90 -28.47
CA GLU A 283 6.73 -22.35 -28.04
C GLU A 283 6.52 -21.45 -26.83
N ALA A 284 5.53 -20.55 -26.89
CA ALA A 284 5.21 -19.69 -25.77
C ALA A 284 4.76 -20.46 -24.53
N ALA A 285 3.97 -21.53 -24.69
CA ALA A 285 3.50 -22.34 -23.56
C ALA A 285 4.65 -22.93 -22.72
N THR A 286 5.80 -23.22 -23.35
CA THR A 286 6.98 -23.79 -22.67
C THR A 286 7.95 -22.72 -22.19
N LEU A 287 8.21 -21.68 -22.99
CA LEU A 287 9.25 -20.71 -22.70
C LEU A 287 8.76 -19.52 -21.87
N VAL A 288 7.52 -19.06 -22.05
CA VAL A 288 7.00 -17.86 -21.34
C VAL A 288 7.06 -18.01 -19.81
N PRO A 289 6.67 -19.14 -19.21
CA PRO A 289 6.74 -19.31 -17.75
C PRO A 289 8.16 -19.24 -17.18
N GLU A 290 9.18 -19.52 -17.99
CA GLU A 290 10.60 -19.54 -17.58
C GLU A 290 11.43 -18.44 -18.26
N ALA A 291 10.82 -17.53 -19.01
CA ALA A 291 11.52 -16.60 -19.88
C ALA A 291 12.44 -15.65 -19.11
N ASP A 292 12.01 -15.18 -17.94
CA ASP A 292 12.79 -14.34 -17.05
C ASP A 292 14.00 -15.09 -16.46
N PHE A 293 13.79 -16.33 -16.01
CA PHE A 293 14.85 -17.21 -15.54
C PHE A 293 15.89 -17.49 -16.65
N LEU A 294 15.44 -17.83 -17.85
CA LEU A 294 16.32 -18.11 -18.99
C LEU A 294 17.12 -16.87 -19.42
N ALA A 295 16.50 -15.68 -19.37
CA ALA A 295 17.18 -14.42 -19.65
C ALA A 295 18.31 -14.16 -18.65
N TRP A 296 18.06 -14.38 -17.36
CA TRP A 296 19.08 -14.28 -16.31
C TRP A 296 20.19 -15.34 -16.48
N TYR A 297 19.81 -16.58 -16.79
CA TYR A 297 20.76 -17.70 -16.96
C TYR A 297 21.78 -17.45 -18.08
N ILE A 298 21.35 -16.86 -19.20
CA ILE A 298 22.24 -16.47 -20.31
C ILE A 298 23.38 -15.56 -19.82
N VAL A 299 23.05 -14.55 -19.02
CA VAL A 299 24.01 -13.57 -18.49
C VAL A 299 24.92 -14.23 -17.46
N GLN A 300 24.35 -15.06 -16.58
CA GLN A 300 25.12 -15.77 -15.57
C GLN A 300 26.17 -16.71 -16.20
N ARG A 301 25.83 -17.38 -17.30
CA ARG A 301 26.76 -18.24 -18.04
C ARG A 301 27.86 -17.44 -18.74
N ALA A 302 27.52 -16.28 -19.32
CA ALA A 302 28.51 -15.40 -19.92
C ALA A 302 29.50 -14.89 -18.86
N ALA A 303 29.03 -14.58 -17.66
CA ALA A 303 29.87 -14.16 -16.54
C ALA A 303 30.81 -15.27 -16.05
N THR A 304 30.33 -16.52 -15.94
CA THR A 304 31.19 -17.66 -15.56
C THR A 304 32.22 -17.97 -16.64
N ALA A 305 31.83 -17.96 -17.91
CA ALA A 305 32.77 -18.17 -19.02
C ALA A 305 33.84 -17.06 -19.09
N ALA A 306 33.49 -15.81 -18.79
CA ALA A 306 34.45 -14.71 -18.71
C ALA A 306 35.41 -14.86 -17.51
N ALA A 307 34.92 -15.37 -16.37
CA ALA A 307 35.74 -15.65 -15.20
C ALA A 307 36.73 -16.80 -15.44
N ASP A 308 36.34 -17.83 -16.21
CA ASP A 308 37.20 -18.97 -16.56
C ASP A 308 38.31 -18.60 -17.57
N VAL A 309 38.11 -17.52 -18.35
CA VAL A 309 39.07 -17.05 -19.37
C VAL A 309 40.01 -15.96 -18.83
N ALA A 310 39.64 -15.27 -17.75
CA ALA A 310 40.50 -14.26 -17.14
C ALA A 310 41.68 -14.92 -16.39
N PRO A 311 42.95 -14.59 -16.70
CA PRO A 311 44.07 -15.11 -15.94
C PRO A 311 44.02 -14.56 -14.52
N GLU A 312 43.99 -15.49 -13.57
CA GLU A 312 43.97 -15.34 -12.12
C GLU A 312 44.87 -14.19 -11.65
N SER A 313 44.27 -13.00 -11.51
CA SER A 313 44.91 -11.82 -10.96
C SER A 313 44.31 -11.54 -9.60
N ALA A 314 45.05 -12.01 -8.58
CA ALA A 314 44.99 -11.63 -7.18
C ALA A 314 43.61 -11.77 -6.50
N SER A 315 43.32 -13.00 -6.10
CA SER A 315 42.50 -13.29 -4.92
C SER A 315 43.05 -12.50 -3.73
N THR A 316 42.38 -11.41 -3.37
CA THR A 316 42.51 -10.81 -2.05
C THR A 316 41.87 -11.80 -1.06
N PRO A 317 42.57 -12.23 0.01
CA PRO A 317 41.99 -13.16 0.97
C PRO A 317 40.81 -12.48 1.67
N ALA A 318 39.63 -13.08 1.54
CA ALA A 318 38.48 -12.75 2.37
C ALA A 318 38.83 -13.03 3.84
N PRO A 319 38.44 -12.16 4.80
CA PRO A 319 38.60 -12.43 6.22
C PRO A 319 37.84 -13.70 6.63
N PRO A 320 38.26 -14.38 7.72
CA PRO A 320 37.65 -15.64 8.14
C PRO A 320 36.16 -15.45 8.44
N GLU A 321 35.37 -16.37 7.89
CA GLU A 321 33.95 -16.56 8.16
C GLU A 321 33.71 -16.60 9.68
N GLN A 322 33.19 -15.51 10.23
CA GLN A 322 32.44 -15.59 11.46
C GLN A 322 31.15 -16.30 11.11
N SER A 323 30.91 -17.46 11.72
CA SER A 323 29.62 -18.14 11.74
C SER A 323 28.56 -17.17 12.25
N ALA A 324 27.98 -16.41 11.33
CA ALA A 324 26.75 -15.67 11.54
C ALA A 324 25.64 -16.73 11.55
N GLU A 325 25.13 -17.00 12.75
CA GLU A 325 23.87 -17.69 12.97
C GLU A 325 22.86 -17.27 11.90
N ALA A 326 22.43 -18.21 11.07
CA ALA A 326 21.49 -17.95 10.00
C ALA A 326 20.25 -17.27 10.60
N PRO A 327 19.83 -16.09 10.09
CA PRO A 327 18.55 -15.52 10.51
C PRO A 327 17.46 -16.57 10.27
N PRO A 328 16.51 -16.77 11.21
CA PRO A 328 15.43 -17.71 10.98
C PRO A 328 14.73 -17.30 9.69
N ALA A 329 14.65 -18.25 8.75
CA ALA A 329 13.97 -18.07 7.48
C ALA A 329 12.63 -17.37 7.75
N PRO A 330 12.30 -16.29 7.01
CA PRO A 330 11.01 -15.65 7.18
C PRO A 330 9.95 -16.74 7.05
N ALA A 331 9.07 -16.83 8.05
CA ALA A 331 7.97 -17.79 8.04
C ALA A 331 7.32 -17.70 6.66
N VAL A 332 7.45 -18.77 5.87
CA VAL A 332 6.84 -18.89 4.56
C VAL A 332 5.36 -18.73 4.80
N VAL A 333 4.86 -17.50 4.63
CA VAL A 333 3.45 -17.23 4.46
C VAL A 333 3.10 -18.08 3.25
N ALA A 334 2.37 -19.17 3.48
CA ALA A 334 1.89 -20.02 2.41
C ALA A 334 1.29 -19.06 1.37
N PRO A 335 1.81 -19.02 0.12
CA PRO A 335 1.39 -18.04 -0.84
C PRO A 335 -0.13 -18.14 -0.92
N GLN A 336 -0.84 -17.05 -0.59
CA GLN A 336 -2.26 -16.98 -0.85
C GLN A 336 -2.44 -17.40 -2.31
N ALA A 337 -3.29 -18.40 -2.55
CA ALA A 337 -3.60 -18.82 -3.90
C ALA A 337 -4.08 -17.57 -4.64
N LEU A 338 -3.26 -17.10 -5.59
CA LEU A 338 -3.59 -15.94 -6.41
C LEU A 338 -4.96 -16.19 -7.02
N HIS A 339 -5.79 -15.14 -7.04
CA HIS A 339 -7.10 -15.27 -7.65
C HIS A 339 -6.91 -15.68 -9.12
N PRO A 340 -7.77 -16.53 -9.71
CA PRO A 340 -7.60 -16.98 -11.09
C PRO A 340 -7.42 -15.84 -12.11
N TRP A 341 -8.06 -14.69 -11.89
CA TRP A 341 -7.90 -13.51 -12.75
C TRP A 341 -6.52 -12.84 -12.62
N GLU A 342 -5.88 -12.89 -11.45
CA GLU A 342 -4.52 -12.36 -11.24
C GLU A 342 -3.49 -13.23 -11.94
N VAL A 343 -3.67 -14.56 -11.89
CA VAL A 343 -2.84 -15.53 -12.63
C VAL A 343 -2.94 -15.28 -14.12
N LEU A 344 -4.16 -15.14 -14.66
CA LEU A 344 -4.38 -14.84 -16.08
C LEU A 344 -3.81 -13.47 -16.47
N THR A 345 -3.94 -12.46 -15.61
CA THR A 345 -3.36 -11.12 -15.86
C THR A 345 -1.84 -11.20 -15.95
N ARG A 346 -1.20 -11.97 -15.07
CA ARG A 346 0.25 -12.21 -15.11
C ARG A 346 0.65 -12.96 -16.38
N GLN A 347 -0.04 -14.04 -16.73
CA GLN A 347 0.23 -14.80 -17.96
C GLN A 347 0.13 -13.94 -19.22
N ARG A 348 -0.89 -13.08 -19.30
CA ARG A 348 -1.03 -12.12 -20.42
C ARG A 348 0.12 -11.14 -20.49
N ALA A 349 0.57 -10.61 -19.35
CA ALA A 349 1.72 -9.72 -19.31
C ALA A 349 3.03 -10.42 -19.72
N ASP A 350 3.22 -11.67 -19.29
CA ASP A 350 4.40 -12.47 -19.62
C ASP A 350 4.41 -12.85 -21.11
N TYR A 351 3.24 -13.21 -21.66
CA TYR A 351 3.07 -13.46 -23.09
C TYR A 351 3.28 -12.20 -23.93
N ALA A 352 2.77 -11.05 -23.50
CA ALA A 352 3.01 -9.78 -24.19
C ALA A 352 4.50 -9.39 -24.16
N ALA A 353 5.20 -9.64 -23.05
CA ALA A 353 6.63 -9.43 -22.96
C ALA A 353 7.40 -10.33 -23.94
N TRP A 354 7.02 -11.62 -24.02
CA TRP A 354 7.57 -12.58 -24.99
C TRP A 354 7.35 -12.15 -26.44
N GLN A 355 6.13 -11.73 -26.80
CA GLN A 355 5.83 -11.23 -28.15
C GLN A 355 6.64 -9.98 -28.51
N ALA A 356 7.00 -9.17 -27.51
CA ALA A 356 7.80 -7.98 -27.70
C ALA A 356 9.32 -8.24 -27.79
N LEU A 357 9.78 -9.48 -27.59
CA LEU A 357 11.18 -9.86 -27.80
C LEU A 357 11.48 -10.05 -29.29
N GLY A 358 12.63 -9.54 -29.74
CA GLY A 358 13.10 -9.77 -31.09
C GLY A 358 13.45 -11.25 -31.34
N ASP A 359 13.48 -11.66 -32.60
CA ASP A 359 13.76 -13.05 -33.00
C ASP A 359 15.11 -13.57 -32.48
N VAL A 360 16.11 -12.67 -32.41
CA VAL A 360 17.44 -12.99 -31.88
C VAL A 360 17.37 -13.33 -30.40
N ASP A 361 16.64 -12.55 -29.60
CA ASP A 361 16.50 -12.80 -28.17
C ASP A 361 15.68 -14.07 -27.91
N ARG A 362 14.60 -14.30 -28.67
CA ARG A 362 13.82 -15.55 -28.59
C ARG A 362 14.67 -16.78 -28.96
N ALA A 363 15.52 -16.68 -29.98
CA ALA A 363 16.45 -17.75 -30.35
C ALA A 363 17.50 -18.02 -29.25
N ARG A 364 17.99 -16.98 -28.58
CA ARG A 364 18.90 -17.12 -27.43
C ARG A 364 18.22 -17.80 -26.25
N LEU A 365 16.98 -17.45 -25.95
CA LEU A 365 16.19 -18.10 -24.89
C LEU A 365 15.95 -19.58 -25.21
N ARG A 366 15.64 -19.93 -26.46
CA ARG A 366 15.54 -21.33 -26.91
C ARG A 366 16.83 -22.12 -26.72
N ALA A 367 17.96 -21.55 -27.14
CA ALA A 367 19.26 -22.18 -26.94
C ALA A 367 19.57 -22.38 -25.45
N ALA A 368 19.30 -21.36 -24.64
CA ALA A 368 19.49 -21.42 -23.19
C ALA A 368 18.61 -22.48 -22.52
N ALA A 369 17.36 -22.66 -22.97
CA ALA A 369 16.48 -23.71 -22.46
C ALA A 369 17.03 -25.12 -22.77
N GLY A 370 17.52 -25.33 -24.00
CA GLY A 370 18.18 -26.57 -24.38
C GLY A 370 19.42 -26.84 -23.54
N ASP A 371 20.30 -25.84 -23.40
CA ASP A 371 21.52 -25.94 -22.62
C ASP A 371 21.23 -26.22 -21.13
N PHE A 372 20.26 -25.50 -20.55
CA PHE A 372 19.85 -25.70 -19.16
C PHE A 372 19.33 -27.12 -18.91
N ALA A 373 18.57 -27.68 -19.85
CA ALA A 373 18.05 -29.05 -19.74
C ALA A 373 19.17 -30.11 -19.74
N THR A 374 20.35 -29.82 -20.29
CA THR A 374 21.51 -30.73 -20.25
C THR A 374 22.30 -30.69 -18.94
N GLN A 375 22.04 -29.70 -18.07
CA GLN A 375 22.75 -29.56 -16.80
C GLN A 375 22.37 -30.65 -15.80
N PRO A 376 23.27 -31.05 -14.88
CA PRO A 376 22.91 -31.92 -13.76
C PRO A 376 21.76 -31.33 -12.94
N VAL A 377 20.89 -32.19 -12.40
CA VAL A 377 19.69 -31.76 -11.66
C VAL A 377 20.05 -30.90 -10.45
N GLU A 378 21.16 -31.21 -9.79
CA GLU A 378 21.69 -30.44 -8.65
C GLU A 378 22.08 -29.02 -9.08
N ALA A 379 22.76 -28.88 -10.23
CA ALA A 379 23.13 -27.58 -10.78
C ALA A 379 21.89 -26.79 -11.22
N GLN A 380 20.90 -27.46 -11.81
CA GLN A 380 19.61 -26.84 -12.17
C GLN A 380 18.91 -26.28 -10.93
N GLN A 381 18.83 -27.05 -9.84
CA GLN A 381 18.22 -26.61 -8.58
C GLN A 381 18.98 -25.43 -7.97
N ALA A 382 20.32 -25.47 -7.97
CA ALA A 382 21.13 -24.39 -7.44
C ALA A 382 20.91 -23.07 -8.22
N LEU A 383 20.84 -23.14 -9.55
CA LEU A 383 20.54 -21.99 -10.41
C LEU A 383 19.14 -21.44 -10.16
N ARG A 384 18.13 -22.30 -10.06
CA ARG A 384 16.75 -21.88 -9.75
C ARG A 384 16.66 -21.23 -8.37
N MET A 385 17.35 -21.77 -7.37
CA MET A 385 17.40 -21.19 -6.02
C MET A 385 18.07 -19.80 -6.02
N ARG A 386 19.17 -19.63 -6.76
CA ARG A 386 19.82 -18.33 -6.92
C ARG A 386 18.90 -17.31 -7.60
N PHE A 387 18.18 -17.72 -8.64
CA PHE A 387 17.22 -16.85 -9.30
C PHE A 387 16.05 -16.50 -8.38
N ALA A 388 15.51 -17.46 -7.62
CA ALA A 388 14.42 -17.23 -6.68
C ALA A 388 14.81 -16.33 -5.49
N ALA A 389 16.11 -16.17 -5.22
CA ALA A 389 16.62 -15.26 -4.19
C ALA A 389 16.73 -13.80 -4.67
N LEU A 390 16.53 -13.52 -5.97
CA LEU A 390 16.52 -12.16 -6.49
C LEU A 390 15.33 -11.37 -5.97
N ASP A 391 15.48 -10.04 -5.94
CA ASP A 391 14.37 -9.19 -5.52
C ASP A 391 13.26 -9.07 -6.60
N ALA A 392 12.07 -8.62 -6.20
CA ALA A 392 10.94 -8.49 -7.10
C ALA A 392 11.13 -7.44 -8.21
N MET A 393 12.07 -6.50 -8.06
CA MET A 393 12.44 -5.53 -9.08
C MET A 393 13.34 -6.17 -10.13
N GLU A 394 14.33 -6.95 -9.72
CA GLU A 394 15.24 -7.71 -10.59
C GLU A 394 14.46 -8.75 -11.39
N HIS A 395 13.58 -9.53 -10.75
CA HIS A 395 12.68 -10.46 -11.45
C HIS A 395 11.88 -9.77 -12.57
N ARG A 396 11.36 -8.56 -12.31
CA ARG A 396 10.63 -7.79 -13.33
C ARG A 396 11.52 -7.28 -14.45
N GLY A 397 12.77 -6.94 -14.15
CA GLY A 397 13.76 -6.53 -15.16
C GLY A 397 14.06 -7.63 -16.17
N TRP A 398 14.19 -8.87 -15.69
CA TRP A 398 14.48 -10.02 -16.56
C TRP A 398 13.37 -10.37 -17.55
N ARG A 399 12.13 -9.92 -17.31
CA ARG A 399 11.02 -10.02 -18.28
C ARG A 399 11.26 -9.21 -19.56
N LEU A 400 12.17 -8.25 -19.53
CA LEU A 400 12.53 -7.43 -20.69
C LEU A 400 13.48 -8.14 -21.66
N GLY A 401 13.92 -9.37 -21.33
CA GLY A 401 14.87 -10.16 -22.10
C GLY A 401 16.30 -10.05 -21.57
N PRO A 402 17.25 -10.84 -22.12
CA PRO A 402 18.61 -10.96 -21.59
C PRO A 402 19.42 -9.67 -21.69
N THR A 403 19.26 -8.92 -22.79
CA THR A 403 20.02 -7.69 -23.05
C THR A 403 19.61 -6.56 -22.10
N LEU A 404 18.31 -6.23 -22.04
CA LEU A 404 17.79 -5.17 -21.17
C LEU A 404 17.76 -5.59 -19.71
N GLY A 405 17.48 -6.85 -19.40
CA GLY A 405 17.46 -7.37 -18.04
C GLY A 405 18.82 -7.23 -17.34
N ALA A 406 19.93 -7.45 -18.06
CA ALA A 406 21.28 -7.32 -17.51
C ALA A 406 21.61 -5.89 -17.05
N VAL A 407 21.15 -4.88 -17.78
CA VAL A 407 21.40 -3.46 -17.47
C VAL A 407 20.29 -2.82 -16.62
N TRP A 408 19.17 -3.52 -16.44
CA TRP A 408 17.97 -2.98 -15.79
C TRP A 408 18.22 -2.40 -14.39
N PRO A 409 18.96 -3.04 -13.47
CA PRO A 409 19.21 -2.47 -12.15
C PRO A 409 19.87 -1.08 -12.18
N ARG A 410 20.70 -0.81 -13.19
CA ARG A 410 21.39 0.48 -13.39
C ARG A 410 20.49 1.51 -14.09
N LEU A 411 19.59 1.04 -14.96
CA LEU A 411 18.62 1.89 -15.67
C LEU A 411 17.39 2.25 -14.83
N GLN A 412 17.02 1.42 -13.86
CA GLN A 412 15.80 1.56 -13.08
C GLN A 412 15.61 2.95 -12.46
N PRO A 413 16.62 3.63 -11.89
CA PRO A 413 16.43 4.96 -11.31
C PRO A 413 15.90 6.00 -12.30
N MET A 414 16.29 5.91 -13.58
CA MET A 414 15.81 6.79 -14.65
C MET A 414 14.33 6.53 -15.02
N PHE A 415 13.86 5.29 -14.85
CA PHE A 415 12.55 4.83 -15.33
C PHE A 415 11.60 4.36 -14.21
N ALA A 416 11.92 4.64 -12.95
CA ALA A 416 11.11 4.22 -11.80
C ALA A 416 9.70 4.82 -11.82
N TYR A 417 9.56 6.06 -12.31
CA TYR A 417 8.30 6.80 -12.38
C TYR A 417 8.04 7.29 -13.81
N VAL A 418 7.51 6.37 -14.64
CA VAL A 418 7.09 6.66 -16.02
C VAL A 418 5.55 6.63 -16.10
N PRO A 419 4.90 7.71 -16.56
CA PRO A 419 3.46 7.74 -16.84
C PRO A 419 3.06 6.58 -17.76
N GLU A 420 1.88 5.99 -17.54
CA GLU A 420 1.47 4.78 -18.27
C GLU A 420 1.50 4.95 -19.79
N ALA A 421 1.07 6.11 -20.29
CA ALA A 421 1.07 6.44 -21.71
C ALA A 421 2.48 6.50 -22.35
N GLU A 422 3.53 6.72 -21.55
CA GLU A 422 4.91 6.84 -22.05
C GLU A 422 5.71 5.53 -21.95
N ARG A 423 5.19 4.53 -21.24
CA ARG A 423 5.93 3.27 -20.98
C ARG A 423 6.22 2.50 -22.25
N GLU A 424 5.22 2.30 -23.10
CA GLU A 424 5.37 1.51 -24.32
C GLU A 424 6.29 2.19 -25.34
N PRO A 425 6.17 3.51 -25.65
CA PRO A 425 7.12 4.22 -26.50
C PRO A 425 8.56 4.19 -25.96
N LEU A 426 8.75 4.37 -24.65
CA LEU A 426 10.08 4.32 -24.04
C LEU A 426 10.69 2.92 -24.08
N LEU A 427 9.90 1.87 -23.83
CA LEU A 427 10.36 0.49 -23.97
C LEU A 427 10.74 0.16 -25.41
N ALA A 428 9.96 0.60 -26.39
CA ALA A 428 10.29 0.45 -27.80
C ALA A 428 11.60 1.17 -28.16
N LEU A 429 11.83 2.38 -27.61
CA LEU A 429 13.09 3.11 -27.75
C LEU A 429 14.26 2.34 -27.14
N LEU A 430 14.13 1.85 -25.90
CA LEU A 430 15.19 1.11 -25.21
C LEU A 430 15.59 -0.17 -25.96
N ARG A 431 14.64 -0.84 -26.61
CA ARG A 431 14.92 -2.03 -27.45
C ARG A 431 15.65 -1.72 -28.75
N GLN A 432 15.62 -0.47 -29.22
CA GLN A 432 16.37 -0.04 -30.41
C GLN A 432 17.83 0.31 -30.09
N LEU A 433 18.17 0.51 -28.82
CA LEU A 433 19.54 0.79 -28.39
C LEU A 433 20.36 -0.49 -28.40
N ASP A 434 21.60 -0.39 -28.88
CA ASP A 434 22.57 -1.46 -28.77
C ASP A 434 23.16 -1.55 -27.35
N ALA A 435 23.98 -2.57 -27.11
CA ALA A 435 24.58 -2.81 -25.79
C ALA A 435 25.41 -1.62 -25.30
N THR A 436 26.16 -0.96 -26.18
CA THR A 436 27.01 0.18 -25.83
C THR A 436 26.18 1.41 -25.44
N ALA A 437 25.15 1.73 -26.23
CA ALA A 437 24.25 2.83 -25.93
C ALA A 437 23.43 2.59 -24.65
N LEU A 438 23.05 1.34 -24.37
CA LEU A 438 22.40 0.97 -23.12
C LEU A 438 23.34 1.13 -21.91
N ASP A 439 24.62 0.77 -22.05
CA ASP A 439 25.62 1.00 -21.01
C ASP A 439 25.88 2.49 -20.76
N ASP A 440 25.91 3.30 -21.83
CA ASP A 440 26.02 4.75 -21.74
C ASP A 440 24.82 5.36 -21.01
N LEU A 441 23.61 4.94 -21.37
CA LEU A 441 22.38 5.35 -20.69
C LEU A 441 22.35 4.90 -19.22
N ALA A 442 22.84 3.69 -18.92
CA ALA A 442 22.94 3.18 -17.56
C ALA A 442 23.92 3.99 -16.70
N ALA A 443 25.04 4.44 -17.27
CA ALA A 443 25.96 5.34 -16.60
C ALA A 443 25.33 6.71 -16.34
N LEU A 444 24.61 7.27 -17.32
CA LEU A 444 23.89 8.54 -17.18
C LEU A 444 22.75 8.48 -16.15
N SER A 445 22.02 7.37 -16.09
CA SER A 445 20.96 7.11 -15.11
C SER A 445 21.42 7.29 -13.66
N GLN A 446 22.66 6.90 -13.37
CA GLN A 446 23.26 7.04 -12.04
C GLN A 446 23.76 8.45 -11.73
N ARG A 447 24.15 9.23 -12.76
CA ARG A 447 24.68 10.59 -12.60
C ARG A 447 23.58 11.66 -12.54
N ILE A 448 22.48 11.46 -13.27
CA ILE A 448 21.43 12.47 -13.41
C ILE A 448 20.52 12.47 -12.16
N PRO A 449 20.40 13.61 -11.46
CA PRO A 449 19.61 13.71 -10.24
C PRO A 449 18.10 13.59 -10.54
N PRO A 450 17.28 13.14 -9.57
CA PRO A 450 15.84 12.92 -9.77
C PRO A 450 15.05 14.02 -10.49
N PRO A 451 15.19 15.33 -10.17
CA PRO A 451 14.39 16.37 -10.83
C PRO A 451 14.73 16.59 -12.31
N GLU A 452 15.88 16.12 -12.79
CA GLU A 452 16.31 16.30 -14.18
C GLU A 452 15.96 15.09 -15.08
N ARG A 453 15.53 13.97 -14.49
CA ARG A 453 15.27 12.72 -15.21
C ARG A 453 14.14 12.85 -16.23
N ASP A 454 13.07 13.56 -15.89
CA ASP A 454 11.92 13.77 -16.78
C ASP A 454 12.32 14.57 -18.01
N ARG A 455 13.07 15.66 -17.80
CA ARG A 455 13.64 16.46 -18.88
C ARG A 455 14.56 15.63 -19.74
N PHE A 456 15.45 14.84 -19.14
CA PHE A 456 16.37 13.99 -19.89
C PHE A 456 15.62 12.96 -20.75
N ARG A 457 14.57 12.31 -20.21
CA ARG A 457 13.74 11.38 -20.97
C ARG A 457 13.07 12.05 -22.17
N HIS A 458 12.52 13.26 -21.99
CA HIS A 458 11.94 14.04 -23.08
C HIS A 458 12.97 14.43 -24.15
N GLU A 459 14.19 14.78 -23.74
CA GLU A 459 15.29 15.06 -24.68
C GLU A 459 15.66 13.79 -25.45
N LEU A 460 15.81 12.64 -24.78
CA LEU A 460 16.14 11.35 -25.40
C LEU A 460 15.11 10.92 -26.46
N VAL A 461 13.81 11.07 -26.16
CA VAL A 461 12.73 10.70 -27.10
C VAL A 461 12.76 11.56 -28.38
N ARG A 462 13.20 12.83 -28.29
CA ARG A 462 13.29 13.74 -29.45
C ARG A 462 14.48 13.44 -30.35
N VAL A 463 15.52 12.76 -29.87
CA VAL A 463 16.69 12.42 -30.69
C VAL A 463 16.28 11.37 -31.74
N PRO A 464 16.58 11.57 -33.04
CA PRO A 464 16.32 10.58 -34.08
C PRO A 464 17.00 9.24 -33.80
N ALA A 465 16.35 8.13 -34.16
CA ALA A 465 16.82 6.79 -33.81
C ALA A 465 18.27 6.50 -34.22
N GLY A 466 18.69 6.96 -35.40
CA GLY A 466 20.06 6.78 -35.89
C GLY A 466 21.14 7.59 -35.16
N GLU A 467 20.77 8.63 -34.43
CA GLU A 467 21.71 9.53 -33.74
C GLU A 467 21.76 9.30 -32.22
N ARG A 468 20.83 8.52 -31.67
CA ARG A 468 20.70 8.31 -30.20
C ARG A 468 21.95 7.76 -29.55
N ALA A 469 22.58 6.76 -30.15
CA ALA A 469 23.79 6.14 -29.59
C ALA A 469 24.93 7.16 -29.46
N ALA A 470 25.22 7.90 -30.53
CA ALA A 470 26.22 8.95 -30.52
C ALA A 470 25.88 10.08 -29.53
N TRP A 471 24.61 10.47 -29.43
CA TRP A 471 24.15 11.48 -28.49
C TRP A 471 24.31 11.06 -27.03
N LEU A 472 23.98 9.81 -26.70
CA LEU A 472 24.17 9.24 -25.35
C LEU A 472 25.65 9.21 -24.99
N HIS A 473 26.49 8.75 -25.92
CA HIS A 473 27.93 8.69 -25.73
C HIS A 473 28.54 10.08 -25.45
N ALA A 474 28.25 11.06 -26.31
CA ALA A 474 28.74 12.44 -26.16
C ALA A 474 28.22 13.14 -24.88
N ARG A 475 27.16 12.61 -24.25
CA ARG A 475 26.62 13.14 -23.00
C ARG A 475 27.21 12.44 -21.77
N ARG A 476 27.65 11.18 -21.90
CA ARG A 476 28.39 10.46 -20.87
C ARG A 476 29.81 11.00 -20.68
N GLU A 477 30.45 11.43 -21.77
CA GLU A 477 31.80 12.00 -21.74
C GLU A 477 31.89 13.41 -21.15
N ARG A 478 30.75 14.13 -21.12
CA ARG A 478 30.59 15.39 -20.40
C ARG A 478 30.33 15.14 -18.92
#